data_AF-X1MIH3-F1
#
_entry.id   AF-X1MIH3-F1
#
_cell.length_a   1.000
_cell.length_b   1.000
_cell.length_c   1.000
_cell.angle_alpha   90.00
_cell.angle_beta   90.00
_cell.angle_gamma   90.00
#
_symmetry.space_group_name_H-M   'P 1'
#
loop_
_entity.id
_entity.type
_entity.pdbx_description
1 polymer ?
#
loop_
_entity_poly.entity_id
_entity_poly.type
_entity_poly.pdbx_seq_one_letter_code
_entity_poly.pdbx_strand_id
1 'polypeptide(L)'
;MIGKGLRSKEVTKSIKKNKAICFAAIGGAAALIAKSIKKSKVIAYEDLGAEAVFRFYVKDFPAIVVVDSAGNNLYGIEPPKYKKQ
;
A
#
# COMPACT_ATOMS: atom_id res chain seq x y z
N MET A 1 2.57 3.78 -4.36
CA MET A 1 3.10 2.92 -3.28
C MET A 1 2.00 2.00 -2.76
N ILE A 2 2.31 0.76 -2.39
CA ILE A 2 1.36 -0.18 -1.75
C ILE A 2 1.95 -0.58 -0.39
N GLY A 3 1.14 -0.59 0.67
CA GLY A 3 1.58 -1.04 1.99
C GLY A 3 0.41 -1.17 2.97
N LYS A 4 0.68 -1.05 4.27
CA LYS A 4 -0.36 -1.07 5.32
C LYS A 4 -0.13 0.03 6.34
N GLY A 5 -1.21 0.47 6.98
CA GLY A 5 -1.18 1.40 8.11
C GLY A 5 -1.09 2.87 7.73
N LEU A 6 -1.08 3.70 8.77
CA LEU A 6 -1.02 5.16 8.68
C LEU A 6 0.31 5.64 8.11
N ARG A 7 0.26 6.76 7.39
CA ARG A 7 1.46 7.45 6.88
C ARG A 7 1.63 8.80 7.58
N SER A 8 2.88 9.23 7.72
CA SER A 8 3.19 10.54 8.29
C SER A 8 2.66 11.66 7.39
N LYS A 9 2.53 12.86 7.98
CA LYS A 9 2.16 14.07 7.24
C LYS A 9 3.16 14.39 6.12
N GLU A 10 4.44 14.12 6.35
CA GLU A 10 5.51 14.32 5.37
C GLU A 10 5.33 13.44 4.13
N VAL A 11 4.99 12.16 4.34
CA VAL A 11 4.70 11.24 3.23
C VAL A 11 3.49 11.72 2.44
N THR A 12 2.42 12.18 3.11
CA THR A 12 1.22 12.72 2.45
C THR A 12 1.54 13.96 1.61
N LYS A 13 2.37 14.88 2.14
CA LYS A 13 2.84 16.06 1.39
C LYS A 13 3.68 15.67 0.17
N SER A 14 4.57 14.68 0.31
CA SER A 14 5.39 14.19 -0.80
C SER A 14 4.54 13.53 -1.90
N ILE A 15 3.52 12.75 -1.52
CA ILE A 15 2.57 12.14 -2.46
C ILE A 15 1.88 13.23 -3.30
N LYS A 16 1.35 14.27 -2.67
CA LYS A 16 0.72 15.40 -3.36
C LYS A 16 1.69 16.14 -4.29
N LYS A 17 2.90 16.43 -3.80
CA LYS A 17 3.95 17.12 -4.57
C LYS A 17 4.30 16.36 -5.85
N ASN A 18 4.42 15.03 -5.76
CA ASN A 18 4.85 14.17 -6.86
C ASN A 18 3.67 13.55 -7.65
N LYS A 19 2.43 13.97 -7.39
CA LYS A 19 1.21 13.41 -8.02
C LYS A 19 1.11 11.88 -7.92
N ALA A 20 1.63 11.32 -6.82
CA ALA A 20 1.63 9.89 -6.58
C ALA A 20 0.31 9.44 -5.94
N ILE A 21 0.17 8.13 -5.75
CA ILE A 21 -0.95 7.50 -5.02
C ILE A 21 -0.38 6.50 -4.00
N CYS A 22 -0.97 6.45 -2.81
CA CYS A 22 -0.71 5.41 -1.82
C CYS A 22 -1.92 4.50 -1.66
N PHE A 23 -1.67 3.20 -1.80
CA PHE A 23 -2.64 2.14 -1.62
C PHE A 23 -2.38 1.38 -0.31
N ALA A 24 -3.46 0.96 0.33
CA ALA A 24 -3.46 0.03 1.43
C ALA A 24 -3.85 -1.36 0.93
N ALA A 25 -2.99 -2.34 1.18
CA ALA A 25 -3.35 -3.75 1.15
C ALA A 25 -3.82 -4.19 2.54
N ILE A 26 -4.71 -5.17 2.61
CA ILE A 26 -5.26 -5.65 3.88
C ILE A 26 -4.19 -6.43 4.66
N GLY A 27 -3.83 -5.93 5.85
CA GLY A 27 -2.92 -6.62 6.76
C GLY A 27 -3.52 -7.89 7.32
N GLY A 28 -2.70 -8.94 7.49
CA GLY A 28 -3.14 -10.25 8.00
C GLY A 28 -3.76 -11.18 6.94
N ALA A 29 -4.05 -10.69 5.74
CA ALA A 29 -4.65 -11.48 4.66
C ALA A 29 -3.64 -12.03 3.62
N ALA A 30 -2.38 -12.26 4.03
CA ALA A 30 -1.29 -12.58 3.09
C ALA A 30 -1.56 -13.83 2.24
N ALA A 31 -2.10 -14.91 2.84
CA ALA A 31 -2.44 -16.13 2.12
C ALA A 31 -3.52 -15.93 1.05
N LEU A 32 -4.49 -15.03 1.30
CA LEU A 32 -5.51 -14.68 0.32
C LEU A 32 -4.93 -13.81 -0.79
N ILE A 33 -4.15 -12.79 -0.42
CA ILE A 33 -3.49 -11.87 -1.36
C ILE A 33 -2.52 -12.62 -2.28
N ALA A 34 -1.83 -13.65 -1.77
CA ALA A 34 -0.91 -14.48 -2.55
C ALA A 34 -1.57 -15.14 -3.77
N LYS A 35 -2.89 -15.39 -3.74
CA LYS A 35 -3.64 -15.90 -4.91
C LYS A 35 -3.65 -14.93 -6.10
N SER A 36 -3.42 -13.65 -5.85
CA SER A 36 -3.32 -12.59 -6.85
C SER A 36 -1.95 -12.56 -7.54
N ILE A 37 -0.92 -13.19 -6.95
CA ILE A 37 0.44 -13.24 -7.48
C ILE A 37 0.51 -14.36 -8.53
N LYS A 38 0.84 -14.03 -9.78
CA LYS A 38 0.98 -15.01 -10.87
C LYS A 38 2.44 -15.34 -11.18
N LYS A 39 3.37 -14.43 -10.89
CA LYS A 39 4.82 -14.65 -11.02
C LYS A 39 5.55 -13.90 -9.90
N SER A 40 6.61 -14.49 -9.39
CA SER A 40 7.56 -13.91 -8.43
C SER A 40 8.98 -14.16 -8.92
N LYS A 41 9.82 -13.13 -8.97
CA LYS A 41 11.24 -13.25 -9.32
C LYS A 41 12.07 -12.33 -8.44
N VAL A 42 13.11 -12.87 -7.80
CA VAL A 42 14.15 -12.05 -7.15
C VAL A 42 14.95 -11.33 -8.24
N ILE A 43 15.12 -10.01 -8.09
CA ILE A 43 15.86 -9.19 -9.06
C ILE A 43 17.10 -8.50 -8.46
N ALA A 44 17.24 -8.46 -7.13
CA ALA A 44 18.42 -7.96 -6.44
C ALA A 44 18.45 -8.45 -4.98
N TYR A 45 19.65 -8.55 -4.40
CA TYR A 45 19.91 -8.85 -2.99
C TYR A 45 19.28 -10.16 -2.49
N GLU A 46 19.56 -11.26 -3.20
CA GLU A 46 18.98 -12.58 -2.91
C GLU A 46 19.34 -13.09 -1.50
N ASP A 47 20.49 -12.69 -0.99
CA ASP A 47 20.98 -12.97 0.36
C ASP A 47 20.08 -12.43 1.48
N LEU A 48 19.26 -11.42 1.20
CA LEU A 48 18.29 -10.86 2.15
C LEU A 48 17.00 -11.71 2.31
N GLY A 49 16.87 -12.81 1.56
CA GLY A 49 15.75 -13.75 1.68
C GLY A 49 14.39 -13.07 1.46
N ALA A 50 13.55 -13.04 2.50
CA ALA A 50 12.20 -12.45 2.43
C ALA A 50 12.23 -10.93 2.19
N GLU A 51 13.35 -10.25 2.45
CA GLU A 51 13.54 -8.81 2.25
C GLU A 51 14.19 -8.46 0.90
N ALA A 52 14.52 -9.47 0.08
CA ALA A 52 15.08 -9.25 -1.25
C ALA A 52 14.14 -8.41 -2.13
N VAL A 53 14.67 -7.84 -3.22
CA VAL A 53 13.83 -7.09 -4.16
C VAL A 53 13.17 -8.08 -5.12
N PHE A 54 11.85 -8.14 -5.07
CA PHE A 54 11.04 -9.00 -5.94
C PHE A 54 10.34 -8.20 -7.04
N ARG A 55 10.36 -8.75 -8.26
CA ARG A 55 9.43 -8.39 -9.32
C ARG A 55 8.25 -9.36 -9.31
N PHE A 56 7.07 -8.84 -8.99
CA PHE A 56 5.82 -9.60 -9.04
C PHE A 56 5.00 -9.24 -10.28
N TYR A 57 4.33 -10.23 -10.86
CA TYR A 57 3.20 -10.02 -11.75
C TYR A 57 1.93 -10.39 -10.99
N VAL A 58 0.97 -9.46 -10.93
CA VAL A 58 -0.26 -9.63 -10.16
C VAL A 58 -1.48 -9.46 -11.07
N LYS A 59 -2.55 -10.18 -10.75
CA LYS A 59 -3.87 -10.02 -11.36
C LYS A 59 -4.91 -9.95 -10.25
N ASP A 60 -5.84 -9.01 -10.34
CA ASP A 60 -6.92 -8.80 -9.36
C ASP A 60 -6.40 -8.55 -7.93
N PHE A 61 -5.28 -7.83 -7.81
CA PHE A 61 -4.66 -7.54 -6.51
C PHE A 61 -5.54 -6.57 -5.69
N PRO A 62 -6.01 -6.96 -4.49
CA PRO A 62 -6.90 -6.13 -3.71
C PRO A 62 -6.13 -4.99 -3.03
N ALA A 63 -6.56 -3.75 -3.30
CA ALA A 63 -5.96 -2.54 -2.74
C ALA A 63 -6.97 -1.39 -2.67
N ILE A 64 -6.83 -0.53 -1.66
CA ILE A 64 -7.69 0.65 -1.46
C ILE A 64 -6.82 1.90 -1.56
N VAL A 65 -7.29 2.94 -2.26
CA VAL A 65 -6.63 4.24 -2.25
C VAL A 65 -6.81 4.88 -0.87
N VAL A 66 -5.72 5.07 -0.14
CA VAL A 66 -5.73 5.71 1.19
C VAL A 66 -5.18 7.12 1.17
N VAL A 67 -4.24 7.41 0.27
CA VAL A 67 -3.83 8.79 -0.01
C VAL A 67 -3.86 9.00 -1.52
N ASP A 68 -4.69 9.94 -1.96
CA ASP A 68 -4.81 10.31 -3.37
C ASP A 68 -3.75 11.34 -3.81
N SER A 69 -3.74 11.67 -5.10
CA SER A 69 -2.79 12.63 -5.69
C SER A 69 -3.05 14.09 -5.31
N ALA A 70 -4.20 14.39 -4.68
CA ALA A 70 -4.50 15.71 -4.12
C ALA A 70 -4.04 15.85 -2.66
N GLY A 71 -3.63 14.74 -2.03
CA GLY A 71 -3.20 14.67 -0.64
C GLY A 71 -4.34 14.40 0.34
N ASN A 72 -5.52 14.00 -0.13
CA ASN A 72 -6.60 13.56 0.74
C ASN A 72 -6.20 12.23 1.37
N ASN A 73 -6.27 12.15 2.70
CA ASN A 73 -5.88 10.96 3.46
C ASN A 73 -7.10 10.35 4.15
N LEU A 74 -7.53 9.19 3.64
CA LEU A 74 -8.72 8.45 4.07
C LEU A 74 -8.72 8.21 5.59
N TYR A 75 -7.57 7.85 6.16
CA TYR A 75 -7.47 7.58 7.61
C TYR A 75 -7.67 8.81 8.50
N GLY A 76 -7.44 10.02 7.96
CA GLY A 76 -7.66 11.26 8.70
C GLY A 76 -9.09 11.78 8.55
N ILE A 77 -9.70 11.59 7.38
CA ILE A 77 -10.99 12.20 7.03
C ILE A 77 -12.19 11.31 7.33
N GLU A 78 -12.07 9.97 7.23
CA GLU A 78 -13.22 9.07 7.36
C GLU A 78 -13.51 8.64 8.80
N PRO A 79 -12.56 8.11 9.60
CA PRO A 79 -12.87 7.63 10.95
C PRO A 79 -13.61 8.64 11.86
N PRO A 80 -13.27 9.95 11.85
CA PRO A 80 -14.00 10.94 12.65
C PRO A 80 -15.49 11.04 12.33
N LYS A 81 -15.91 10.79 11.08
CA LYS A 81 -17.33 10.89 10.65
C LYS A 81 -18.22 9.84 11.28
N TYR A 82 -17.65 8.71 11.70
CA TYR A 82 -18.38 7.54 12.21
C TYR A 82 -18.11 7.27 13.69
N LYS A 83 -17.36 8.15 14.36
CA LYS A 83 -17.11 8.03 15.80
C LYS A 83 -18.42 8.33 16.53
N LYS A 84 -19.04 7.30 17.13
CA LYS A 84 -20.20 7.48 18.01
C LYS A 84 -19.80 8.39 19.18
N GLN A 85 -20.65 9.37 19.47
CA GLN A 85 -20.52 10.25 20.65
C GLN A 85 -20.55 9.43 21.93
#